data_AF-A0A838FV06-F1
#
_entry.id   AF-A0A838FV06-F1
#
_cell.length_a   1.000
_cell.length_b   1.000
_cell.length_c   1.000
_cell.angle_alpha   90.00
_cell.angle_beta   90.00
_cell.angle_gamma   90.00
#
_symmetry.space_group_name_H-M   'P 1'
#
loop_
_entity.id
_entity.type
_entity.pdbx_description
1 polymer ?
#
loop_
_entity_poly.entity_id
_entity_poly.type
_entity_poly.pdbx_seq_one_letter_code
_entity_poly.pdbx_strand_id
1 'polypeptide(L)'
;MAGTLGRDVPLEGSAFTMRIESYWPDFRIDNGKPVSVSEQPNNPAVVVTLRGRGVPAAPPAADPHASPGAAEPQGPPNKLTLFIAEDGALTYELSSRRSGRSTGKLELNTPLPTGWADWQLTVSQFVPHADHWLEFQPVTAADAPANVPAGVRVRVQQRDGETIEQWIPGGWQVVVPTKPMPLQVSYGWRQYGLPIALELLEFEVERNEGSDSPAGFKSTVRVTDREGRTFTGQCWMNNPFSHPSHWPATWTGLTYKMSQASWNPENLGQSTIQILRDPGWLLKWIGSLLICLGIYFLFYVKSFRRPAAARPKRPAATPADQQQLVAADGR
;
A
#
# COMPACT_ATOMS: atom_id res chain seq x y z
N MET A 1 15.00 18.26 -23.38
CA MET A 1 15.14 18.62 -21.96
C MET A 1 16.58 18.65 -21.43
N ALA A 2 17.61 18.24 -22.19
CA ALA A 2 19.01 18.27 -21.72
C ALA A 2 19.64 19.68 -21.58
N GLY A 3 18.97 20.75 -22.00
CA GLY A 3 19.51 22.12 -22.00
C GLY A 3 19.34 22.92 -20.69
N THR A 4 18.58 22.38 -19.72
CA THR A 4 18.19 23.09 -18.49
C THR A 4 18.69 22.43 -17.21
N LEU A 5 19.50 21.36 -17.33
CA LEU A 5 20.13 20.70 -16.20
C LEU A 5 21.09 21.67 -15.48
N GLY A 6 20.89 21.84 -14.18
CA GLY A 6 21.69 22.72 -13.31
C GLY A 6 21.46 24.22 -13.52
N ARG A 7 20.48 24.63 -14.33
CA ARG A 7 20.12 26.05 -14.53
C ARG A 7 18.81 26.38 -13.84
N ASP A 8 18.76 27.55 -13.23
CA ASP A 8 17.51 28.12 -12.74
C ASP A 8 16.71 28.61 -13.95
N VAL A 9 15.52 28.06 -14.14
CA VAL A 9 14.60 28.42 -15.21
C VAL A 9 13.36 29.04 -14.57
N PRO A 10 12.96 30.26 -14.96
CA PRO A 10 11.69 30.80 -14.48
C PRO A 10 10.54 29.92 -14.97
N LEU A 11 9.64 29.53 -14.07
CA LEU A 11 8.39 28.89 -14.46
C LEU A 11 7.44 29.98 -14.95
N GLU A 12 7.31 30.09 -16.27
CA GLU A 12 6.44 31.08 -16.92
C GLU A 12 5.05 31.11 -16.27
N GLY A 13 4.60 32.31 -15.89
CA GLY A 13 3.32 32.51 -15.21
C GLY A 13 3.33 32.27 -13.70
N SER A 14 4.49 32.05 -13.06
CA SER A 14 4.58 31.87 -11.62
C SER A 14 5.72 32.68 -10.97
N ALA A 15 5.64 32.85 -9.64
CA ALA A 15 6.71 33.44 -8.83
C ALA A 15 7.84 32.44 -8.49
N PHE A 16 7.83 31.25 -9.10
CA PHE A 16 8.79 30.19 -8.83
C PHE A 16 9.84 30.10 -9.92
N THR A 17 11.09 29.92 -9.51
CA THR A 17 12.15 29.40 -10.36
C THR A 17 12.31 27.91 -10.10
N MET A 18 12.54 27.17 -11.18
CA MET A 18 12.73 25.74 -11.16
C MET A 18 14.14 25.41 -11.61
N ARG A 19 14.84 24.58 -10.86
CA ARG A 19 16.14 24.03 -11.23
C ARG A 19 16.06 22.52 -11.28
N ILE A 20 16.43 21.95 -12.41
CA ILE A 20 16.58 20.50 -12.53
C ILE A 20 17.98 20.14 -12.02
N GLU A 21 18.08 19.51 -10.86
CA GLU A 21 19.38 19.14 -10.26
C GLU A 21 19.96 17.88 -10.88
N SER A 22 19.10 16.92 -11.23
CA SER A 22 19.51 15.64 -11.80
C SER A 22 18.39 15.06 -12.63
N TYR A 23 18.74 14.36 -13.71
CA TYR A 23 17.81 13.69 -14.60
C TYR A 23 18.38 12.32 -14.97
N TRP A 24 17.55 11.28 -14.84
CA TRP A 24 17.88 9.91 -15.22
C TRP A 24 16.79 9.40 -16.18
N PRO A 25 17.07 9.23 -17.47
CA PRO A 25 16.07 8.77 -18.44
C PRO A 25 15.56 7.33 -18.17
N ASP A 26 16.39 6.46 -17.60
CA ASP A 26 16.03 5.08 -17.26
C ASP A 26 16.51 4.75 -15.84
N PHE A 27 15.82 5.33 -14.87
CA PHE A 27 16.21 5.35 -13.47
C PHE A 27 16.25 3.97 -12.82
N ARG A 28 17.37 3.65 -12.17
CA ARG A 28 17.51 2.56 -11.20
C ARG A 28 18.38 2.97 -10.02
N ILE A 29 18.27 2.21 -8.93
CA ILE A 29 19.20 2.28 -7.79
C ILE A 29 20.24 1.18 -7.96
N ASP A 30 21.51 1.54 -8.10
CA ASP A 30 22.65 0.61 -8.07
C ASP A 30 23.57 0.98 -6.91
N ASN A 31 23.86 0.02 -6.04
CA ASN A 31 24.67 0.21 -4.82
C ASN A 31 24.26 1.45 -3.99
N GLY A 32 22.96 1.73 -3.90
CA GLY A 32 22.41 2.86 -3.15
C GLY A 32 22.54 4.22 -3.83
N LYS A 33 23.00 4.28 -5.09
CA LYS A 33 23.11 5.51 -5.87
C LYS A 33 22.14 5.50 -7.06
N PRO A 34 21.53 6.64 -7.40
CA PRO A 34 20.68 6.75 -8.57
C PRO A 34 21.53 6.73 -9.86
N VAL A 35 21.19 5.83 -10.77
CA VAL A 35 21.86 5.64 -12.07
C VAL A 35 20.83 5.57 -13.19
N SER A 36 21.27 5.85 -14.42
CA SER A 36 20.47 5.58 -15.63
C SER A 36 21.02 4.34 -16.31
N VAL A 37 20.16 3.39 -16.65
CA VAL A 37 20.56 2.13 -17.33
C VAL A 37 20.62 2.29 -18.85
N SER A 38 19.87 3.24 -19.39
CA SER A 38 19.87 3.61 -20.80
C SER A 38 19.63 5.11 -20.94
N GLU A 39 19.84 5.65 -22.15
CA GLU A 39 19.51 7.03 -22.51
C GLU A 39 18.05 7.19 -23.00
N GLN A 40 17.31 6.09 -23.11
CA GLN A 40 15.90 6.11 -23.49
C GLN A 40 15.04 6.43 -22.26
N PRO A 41 14.01 7.28 -22.39
CA PRO A 41 13.16 7.68 -21.28
C PRO A 41 12.16 6.58 -20.85
N ASN A 42 12.67 5.38 -20.52
CA ASN A 42 11.86 4.21 -20.17
C ASN A 42 11.33 4.27 -18.73
N ASN A 43 12.09 4.90 -17.84
CA ASN A 43 11.71 5.15 -16.44
C ASN A 43 12.30 6.49 -16.00
N PRO A 44 11.82 7.61 -16.56
CA PRO A 44 12.46 8.90 -16.36
C PRO A 44 12.23 9.38 -14.92
N ALA A 45 13.32 9.71 -14.22
CA ALA A 45 13.29 10.35 -12.91
C ALA A 45 14.02 11.69 -12.96
N VAL A 46 13.55 12.65 -12.18
CA VAL A 46 14.12 13.99 -12.10
C VAL A 46 14.12 14.46 -10.65
N VAL A 47 15.20 15.11 -10.24
CA VAL A 47 15.25 15.88 -9.00
C VAL A 47 15.13 17.35 -9.38
N VAL A 48 14.14 18.01 -8.79
CA VAL A 48 13.84 19.41 -9.07
C VAL A 48 13.85 20.20 -7.77
N THR A 49 14.55 21.33 -7.77
CA THR A 49 14.47 22.34 -6.72
C THR A 49 13.55 23.46 -7.20
N LEU A 50 12.48 23.74 -6.46
CA LEU A 50 11.63 24.91 -6.68
C LEU A 50 12.01 25.99 -5.66
N ARG A 51 12.24 27.22 -6.13
CA ARG A 51 12.54 28.38 -5.29
C ARG A 51 11.57 29.49 -5.62
N GLY A 52 10.86 30.00 -4.63
CA GLY A 52 9.92 31.10 -4.81
C GLY A 52 9.06 31.30 -3.58
N ARG A 53 8.43 32.47 -3.48
CA ARG A 53 7.42 32.75 -2.45
C ARG A 53 6.05 32.44 -3.04
N GLY A 54 5.35 31.47 -2.45
CA GLY A 54 3.96 31.19 -2.80
C GLY A 54 3.05 32.29 -2.27
N VAL A 55 2.53 33.14 -3.16
CA VAL A 55 1.35 33.95 -2.87
C VAL A 55 0.14 33.10 -3.25
N PRO A 56 -0.90 32.97 -2.41
CA PRO A 56 -2.11 32.27 -2.78
C PRO A 56 -2.63 32.80 -4.13
N ALA A 57 -2.84 31.90 -5.09
CA ALA A 57 -3.32 32.29 -6.40
C ALA A 57 -4.62 33.10 -6.23
N ALA A 58 -4.62 34.33 -6.78
CA ALA A 58 -5.87 35.03 -7.02
C ALA A 58 -6.75 34.13 -7.90
N PRO A 59 -8.08 34.09 -7.68
CA PRO A 59 -8.96 33.31 -8.52
C PRO A 59 -8.69 33.64 -10.00
N PRO A 60 -8.61 32.63 -10.89
CA PRO A 60 -8.31 32.86 -12.30
C PRO A 60 -9.30 33.85 -12.88
N ALA A 61 -8.82 34.73 -13.77
CA ALA A 61 -9.68 35.66 -14.49
C ALA A 61 -10.72 34.88 -15.30
N ALA A 62 -11.97 35.35 -15.30
CA ALA A 62 -13.09 34.71 -15.96
C ALA A 62 -12.76 34.35 -17.42
N ASP A 63 -13.02 33.09 -17.78
CA ASP A 63 -12.82 32.58 -19.13
C ASP A 63 -13.67 33.38 -20.13
N PRO A 64 -13.08 34.02 -21.17
CA PRO A 64 -13.83 34.77 -22.17
C PRO A 64 -14.69 33.88 -23.10
N HIS A 65 -14.61 32.56 -22.93
CA HIS A 65 -15.41 31.55 -23.64
C HIS A 65 -16.46 30.86 -22.76
N ALA A 66 -16.65 31.30 -21.51
CA ALA A 66 -17.72 30.78 -20.66
C ALA A 66 -19.09 31.17 -21.23
N SER A 67 -19.94 30.18 -21.49
CA SER A 67 -21.32 30.38 -21.94
C SER A 67 -22.08 31.24 -20.91
N PRO A 68 -22.90 32.22 -21.34
CA PRO A 68 -23.65 33.07 -20.42
C PRO A 68 -24.68 32.20 -19.67
N GLY A 69 -24.35 31.84 -18.43
CA GLY A 69 -25.17 30.97 -17.57
C GLY A 69 -24.39 29.93 -16.76
N ALA A 70 -23.10 29.70 -17.04
CA ALA A 70 -22.27 28.86 -16.18
C ALA A 70 -21.79 29.68 -14.97
N ALA A 71 -22.42 29.47 -13.81
CA ALA A 71 -21.90 29.99 -12.55
C ALA A 71 -20.47 29.46 -12.36
N GLU A 72 -19.51 30.37 -12.18
CA GLU A 72 -18.16 30.03 -11.74
C GLU A 72 -18.25 29.10 -10.52
N PRO A 73 -17.34 28.11 -10.37
CA PRO A 73 -17.22 27.37 -9.13
C PRO A 73 -16.76 28.37 -8.05
N GLN A 74 -17.72 29.02 -7.40
CA GLN A 74 -17.48 29.83 -6.23
C GLN A 74 -16.78 28.89 -5.23
N GLY A 75 -15.53 29.20 -4.91
CA GLY A 75 -14.82 28.55 -3.82
C GLY A 75 -15.70 28.56 -2.57
N PRO A 76 -15.47 27.65 -1.60
CA PRO A 76 -16.37 27.50 -0.47
C PRO A 76 -16.62 28.87 0.17
N PRO A 77 -17.90 29.21 0.43
CA PRO A 77 -18.31 30.54 0.87
C PRO A 77 -17.63 31.02 2.17
N ASN A 78 -17.09 30.06 2.90
CA ASN A 78 -16.34 30.20 4.13
C ASN A 78 -14.93 29.62 3.89
N LYS A 79 -13.90 30.46 3.97
CA LYS A 79 -12.49 30.08 3.73
C LYS A 79 -11.58 30.81 4.71
N LEU A 80 -10.67 30.09 5.36
CA LEU A 80 -9.62 30.67 6.22
C LEU A 80 -8.28 30.15 5.75
N THR A 81 -7.42 31.06 5.33
CA THR A 81 -6.03 30.78 4.94
C THR A 81 -5.11 31.32 6.02
N LEU A 82 -4.22 30.49 6.54
CA LEU A 82 -3.16 30.89 7.46
C LEU A 82 -1.83 30.89 6.70
N PHE A 83 -1.01 31.91 6.91
CA PHE A 83 0.29 32.03 6.25
C PHE A 83 1.28 32.83 7.09
N ILE A 84 2.56 32.73 6.76
CA ILE A 84 3.64 33.49 7.40
C ILE A 84 4.00 34.65 6.45
N ALA A 85 3.89 35.88 6.94
CA ALA A 85 4.21 37.09 6.18
C ALA A 85 5.73 37.29 6.03
N GLU A 86 6.15 38.26 5.21
CA GLU A 86 7.57 38.50 4.91
C GLU A 86 8.40 38.88 6.14
N ASP A 87 7.76 39.49 7.13
CA ASP A 87 8.32 39.87 8.43
C ASP A 87 8.36 38.69 9.43
N GLY A 88 7.92 37.50 9.01
CA GLY A 88 7.82 36.31 9.86
C GLY A 88 6.56 36.24 10.70
N ALA A 89 5.63 37.18 10.58
CA ALA A 89 4.39 37.20 11.37
C ALA A 89 3.36 36.17 10.86
N LEU A 90 2.78 35.39 11.79
CA LEU A 90 1.63 34.55 11.48
C LEU A 90 0.42 35.44 11.16
N THR A 91 -0.15 35.26 9.97
CA THR A 91 -1.17 36.14 9.38
C THR A 91 -2.30 35.28 8.80
N TYR A 92 -3.47 35.87 8.65
CA TYR A 92 -4.63 35.20 8.06
C TYR A 92 -5.30 36.01 6.96
N GLU A 93 -6.02 35.26 6.12
CA GLU A 93 -7.07 35.76 5.24
C GLU A 93 -8.33 34.93 5.46
N LEU A 94 -9.40 35.59 5.90
CA LEU A 94 -10.70 35.01 6.23
C LEU A 94 -11.74 35.52 5.24
N SER A 95 -12.54 34.63 4.69
CA SER A 95 -13.75 34.92 3.94
C SER A 95 -14.93 34.30 4.68
N SER A 96 -15.95 35.11 4.97
CA SER A 96 -17.18 34.68 5.61
C SER A 96 -18.38 35.28 4.90
N ARG A 97 -19.44 34.49 4.70
CA ARG A 97 -20.73 34.99 4.22
C ARG A 97 -21.32 36.10 5.10
N ARG A 98 -21.08 36.05 6.40
CA ARG A 98 -21.67 36.98 7.38
C ARG A 98 -20.85 38.24 7.55
N SER A 99 -19.52 38.08 7.60
CA SER A 99 -18.59 39.14 7.99
C SER A 99 -17.76 39.69 6.84
N GLY A 100 -17.92 39.16 5.63
CA GLY A 100 -17.11 39.53 4.46
C GLY A 100 -15.69 38.97 4.53
N ARG A 101 -14.76 39.64 3.85
CA ARG A 101 -13.35 39.28 3.81
C ARG A 101 -12.57 40.11 4.85
N SER A 102 -11.73 39.46 5.65
CA SER A 102 -10.83 40.12 6.60
C SER A 102 -9.43 39.53 6.52
N THR A 103 -8.44 40.37 6.81
CA THR A 103 -7.03 40.00 6.82
C THR A 103 -6.37 40.64 8.02
N GLY A 104 -5.41 39.95 8.65
CA GLY A 104 -4.67 40.54 9.76
C GLY A 104 -3.65 39.60 10.36
N LYS A 105 -2.89 40.13 11.31
CA LYS A 105 -1.94 39.35 12.10
C LYS A 105 -2.69 38.49 13.11
N LEU A 106 -2.27 37.25 13.28
CA LEU A 106 -2.73 36.34 14.32
C LEU A 106 -1.81 36.45 15.53
N GLU A 107 -2.39 36.90 16.64
CA GLU A 107 -1.74 36.89 17.93
C GLU A 107 -2.06 35.58 18.67
N LEU A 108 -1.06 35.04 19.38
CA LEU A 108 -1.25 33.81 20.14
C LEU A 108 -2.31 34.00 21.23
N ASN A 109 -3.09 32.95 21.46
CA ASN A 109 -4.17 32.89 22.46
C ASN A 109 -5.26 33.97 22.31
N THR A 110 -5.28 34.70 21.19
CA THR A 110 -6.31 35.70 20.89
C THR A 110 -7.35 35.07 19.95
N PRO A 111 -8.63 34.99 20.34
CA PRO A 111 -9.66 34.39 19.48
C PRO A 111 -9.96 35.26 18.25
N LEU A 112 -9.88 34.66 17.07
CA LEU A 112 -10.32 35.23 15.80
C LEU A 112 -11.76 34.77 15.51
N PRO A 113 -12.76 35.67 15.54
CA PRO A 113 -14.12 35.32 15.13
C PRO A 113 -14.17 35.02 13.64
N THR A 114 -14.55 33.78 13.29
CA THR A 114 -14.58 33.33 11.88
C THR A 114 -15.81 33.86 11.13
N GLY A 115 -16.86 34.26 11.86
CA GLY A 115 -18.15 34.58 11.27
C GLY A 115 -18.86 33.37 10.67
N TRP A 116 -18.38 32.15 10.91
CA TRP A 116 -19.01 30.90 10.54
C TRP A 116 -19.75 30.38 11.76
N ALA A 117 -21.05 30.69 11.84
CA ALA A 117 -21.83 30.50 13.06
C ALA A 117 -21.17 31.19 14.27
N ASP A 118 -20.85 30.42 15.32
CA ASP A 118 -20.23 30.82 16.58
C ASP A 118 -18.75 30.42 16.69
N TRP A 119 -18.15 29.90 15.61
CA TRP A 119 -16.80 29.36 15.64
C TRP A 119 -15.73 30.45 15.71
N GLN A 120 -14.69 30.19 16.50
CA GLN A 120 -13.52 31.04 16.66
C GLN A 120 -12.25 30.22 16.47
N LEU A 121 -11.24 30.82 15.83
CA LEU A 121 -9.90 30.23 15.75
C LEU A 121 -9.03 30.84 16.84
N THR A 122 -8.37 30.00 17.62
CA THR A 122 -7.32 30.43 18.54
C THR A 122 -6.03 29.68 18.21
N VAL A 123 -4.94 30.41 17.99
CA VAL A 123 -3.62 29.81 17.80
C VAL A 123 -2.93 29.77 19.16
N SER A 124 -2.73 28.57 19.70
CA SER A 124 -2.08 28.39 21.01
C SER A 124 -0.56 28.50 20.95
N GLN A 125 0.05 28.02 19.86
CA GLN A 125 1.50 27.95 19.70
C GLN A 125 1.89 28.13 18.22
N PHE A 126 3.01 28.81 17.99
CA PHE A 126 3.64 28.98 16.67
C PHE A 126 5.10 28.51 16.75
N VAL A 127 5.48 27.54 15.92
CA VAL A 127 6.83 26.94 15.91
C VAL A 127 7.42 27.05 14.50
N PRO A 128 8.12 28.15 14.17
CA PRO A 128 8.53 28.47 12.79
C PRO A 128 9.62 27.55 12.23
N HIS A 129 10.31 26.82 13.11
CA HIS A 129 11.40 25.91 12.76
C HIS A 129 11.14 24.52 13.36
N ALA A 130 9.91 24.02 13.25
CA ALA A 130 9.59 22.67 13.67
C ALA A 130 10.03 21.67 12.61
N ASP A 131 10.81 20.67 13.01
CA ASP A 131 11.00 19.47 12.23
C ASP A 131 9.92 18.45 12.61
N HIS A 132 9.30 17.84 11.60
CA HIS A 132 8.39 16.72 11.84
C HIS A 132 9.19 15.51 12.29
N TRP A 133 8.96 15.08 13.53
CA TRP A 133 9.59 13.89 14.10
C TRP A 133 8.54 12.90 14.57
N LEU A 134 8.71 11.63 14.18
CA LEU A 134 7.87 10.53 14.61
C LEU A 134 8.69 9.60 15.50
N GLU A 135 8.29 9.52 16.77
CA GLU A 135 8.90 8.62 17.74
C GLU A 135 7.92 7.50 18.11
N PHE A 136 8.42 6.27 18.09
CA PHE A 136 7.66 5.11 18.53
C PHE A 136 8.06 4.77 19.97
N GLN A 137 7.06 4.49 20.80
CA GLN A 137 7.27 4.03 22.17
C GLN A 137 6.87 2.55 22.28
N PRO A 138 7.66 1.72 22.96
CA PRO A 138 7.32 0.32 23.19
C PRO A 138 6.16 0.25 24.19
N VAL A 139 5.27 -0.71 23.99
CA VAL A 139 4.18 -1.01 24.94
C VAL A 139 4.49 -2.34 25.63
N THR A 140 4.25 -2.41 26.93
CA THR A 140 4.37 -3.67 27.68
C THR A 140 3.37 -4.69 27.16
N ALA A 141 3.75 -5.96 27.11
CA ALA A 141 2.88 -7.03 26.59
C ALA A 141 1.53 -7.15 27.34
N ALA A 142 1.47 -6.72 28.60
CA ALA A 142 0.24 -6.70 29.40
C ALA A 142 -0.78 -5.65 28.92
N ASP A 143 -0.30 -4.55 28.34
CA ASP A 143 -1.11 -3.40 27.93
C ASP A 143 -1.23 -3.26 26.41
N ALA A 144 -0.63 -4.20 25.66
CA ALA A 144 -0.54 -4.12 24.21
C ALA A 144 -1.91 -4.43 23.55
N PRO A 145 -2.46 -3.51 22.74
CA PRO A 145 -3.58 -3.86 21.86
C PRO A 145 -3.23 -5.05 20.96
N ALA A 146 -4.25 -5.79 20.50
CA ALA A 146 -4.06 -6.99 19.67
C ALA A 146 -3.25 -6.76 18.38
N ASN A 147 -3.13 -5.51 17.91
CA ASN A 147 -2.50 -5.15 16.64
C ASN A 147 -1.21 -4.33 16.79
N VAL A 148 -0.48 -4.44 17.91
CA VAL A 148 0.83 -3.80 18.04
C VAL A 148 1.87 -4.57 17.21
N PRO A 149 2.53 -3.94 16.21
CA PRO A 149 3.58 -4.62 15.46
C PRO A 149 4.81 -4.86 16.34
N ALA A 150 5.53 -5.94 16.09
CA ALA A 150 6.86 -6.12 16.67
C ALA A 150 7.76 -4.95 16.26
N GLY A 151 8.69 -4.55 17.12
CA GLY A 151 9.62 -3.45 16.84
C GLY A 151 11.02 -3.74 17.36
N VAL A 152 12.01 -3.06 16.80
CA VAL A 152 13.40 -3.13 17.22
C VAL A 152 13.90 -1.77 17.69
N ARG A 153 14.71 -1.76 18.74
CA ARG A 153 15.41 -0.55 19.18
C ARG A 153 16.75 -0.49 18.49
N VAL A 154 16.95 0.55 17.69
CA VAL A 154 18.21 0.78 16.98
C VAL A 154 18.98 1.87 17.72
N ARG A 155 20.23 1.56 18.06
CA ARG A 155 21.20 2.51 18.60
C ARG A 155 22.27 2.74 17.54
N VAL A 156 22.43 3.99 17.12
CA VAL A 156 23.47 4.41 16.18
C VAL A 156 24.44 5.32 16.89
N GLN A 157 25.72 4.94 16.88
CA GLN A 157 26.81 5.75 17.44
C GLN A 157 27.60 6.39 16.30
N GLN A 158 27.63 7.71 16.28
CA GLN A 158 28.34 8.51 15.29
C GLN A 158 29.80 8.74 15.70
N ARG A 159 30.65 9.12 14.73
CA ARG A 159 32.08 9.37 14.95
C ARG A 159 32.38 10.58 15.85
N ASP A 160 31.45 11.51 15.95
CA ASP A 160 31.49 12.67 16.84
C ASP A 160 31.10 12.31 18.29
N GLY A 161 30.74 11.05 18.56
CA GLY A 161 30.30 10.57 19.86
C GLY A 161 28.80 10.71 20.10
N GLU A 162 28.05 11.32 19.18
CA GLU A 162 26.60 11.43 19.26
C GLU A 162 25.97 10.03 19.15
N THR A 163 25.04 9.72 20.05
CA THR A 163 24.32 8.43 20.05
C THR A 163 22.83 8.70 19.86
N ILE A 164 22.28 8.16 18.79
CA ILE A 164 20.85 8.25 18.48
C ILE A 164 20.20 6.90 18.76
N GLU A 165 19.10 6.92 19.50
CA GLU A 165 18.31 5.72 19.79
C GLU A 165 16.87 5.91 19.31
N GLN A 166 16.36 4.95 18.55
CA GLN A 166 14.99 5.01 18.04
C GLN A 166 14.36 3.63 17.93
N TRP A 167 13.08 3.54 18.25
CA TRP A 167 12.28 2.35 17.99
C TRP A 167 11.77 2.35 16.55
N ILE A 168 11.85 1.19 15.90
CA ILE A 168 11.43 0.98 14.52
C ILE A 168 10.42 -0.16 14.51
N PRO A 169 9.13 0.13 14.27
CA PRO A 169 8.10 -0.91 14.17
C PRO A 169 8.21 -1.69 12.86
N GLY A 170 7.70 -2.91 12.90
CA GLY A 170 7.62 -3.81 11.76
C GLY A 170 6.77 -3.20 10.64
N GLY A 171 7.30 -3.24 9.42
CA GLY A 171 6.67 -2.68 8.23
C GLY A 171 6.98 -1.19 7.98
N TRP A 172 7.70 -0.52 8.88
CA TRP A 172 8.07 0.89 8.72
C TRP A 172 9.52 1.05 8.25
N GLN A 173 9.74 2.11 7.48
CA GLN A 173 11.07 2.62 7.11
C GLN A 173 11.25 3.97 7.79
N VAL A 174 12.22 4.04 8.69
CA VAL A 174 12.49 5.21 9.51
C VAL A 174 13.84 5.81 9.12
N VAL A 175 13.90 7.13 9.06
CA VAL A 175 15.12 7.89 8.76
C VAL A 175 15.74 8.34 10.07
N VAL A 176 16.89 7.77 10.42
CA VAL A 176 17.70 8.19 11.55
C VAL A 176 18.62 9.33 11.10
N PRO A 177 18.58 10.53 11.72
CA PRO A 177 19.23 11.75 11.24
C PRO A 177 20.74 11.77 11.55
N THR A 178 21.45 10.72 11.15
CA THR A 178 22.91 10.66 11.27
C THR A 178 23.60 11.64 10.33
N LYS A 179 24.79 12.10 10.69
CA LYS A 179 25.67 12.91 9.84
C LYS A 179 26.79 12.05 9.24
N PRO A 180 27.26 12.35 8.01
CA PRO A 180 26.82 13.43 7.11
C PRO A 180 25.57 13.07 6.28
N MET A 181 25.18 11.80 6.26
CA MET A 181 24.00 11.32 5.54
C MET A 181 23.07 10.61 6.52
N PRO A 182 21.74 10.83 6.40
CA PRO A 182 20.78 10.14 7.23
C PRO A 182 20.78 8.64 6.93
N LEU A 183 20.65 7.82 7.97
CA LEU A 183 20.60 6.37 7.89
C LEU A 183 19.14 5.94 7.78
N GLN A 184 18.78 5.27 6.69
CA GLN A 184 17.46 4.65 6.56
C GLN A 184 17.49 3.24 7.13
N VAL A 185 16.59 2.96 8.06
CA VAL A 185 16.46 1.65 8.69
C VAL A 185 15.02 1.18 8.57
N SER A 186 14.84 -0.06 8.13
CA SER A 186 13.53 -0.72 8.09
C SER A 186 13.60 -2.04 8.84
N TYR A 187 12.50 -2.37 9.51
CA TYR A 187 12.32 -3.66 10.17
C TYR A 187 11.07 -4.31 9.61
N GLY A 188 11.14 -5.59 9.24
CA GLY A 188 10.00 -6.28 8.67
C GLY A 188 10.37 -7.65 8.12
N TRP A 189 9.44 -8.22 7.36
CA TRP A 189 9.64 -9.49 6.68
C TRP A 189 10.79 -9.40 5.69
N ARG A 190 11.51 -10.52 5.54
CA ARG A 190 12.51 -10.66 4.48
C ARG A 190 11.83 -10.42 3.14
N GLN A 191 12.19 -9.31 2.49
CA GLN A 191 11.68 -8.98 1.17
C GLN A 191 12.41 -9.85 0.15
N TYR A 192 11.63 -10.59 -0.65
CA TYR A 192 12.13 -11.30 -1.80
C TYR A 192 11.74 -10.52 -3.04
N GLY A 193 12.73 -9.96 -3.73
CA GLY A 193 12.50 -9.37 -5.04
C GLY A 193 11.97 -10.44 -5.98
N LEU A 194 10.80 -10.19 -6.56
CA LEU A 194 10.27 -11.05 -7.61
C LEU A 194 11.03 -10.75 -8.91
N PRO A 195 11.36 -11.77 -9.74
CA PRO A 195 12.05 -11.58 -11.01
C PRO A 195 11.11 -11.05 -12.11
N ILE A 196 10.09 -10.29 -11.71
CA ILE A 196 9.07 -9.69 -12.57
C ILE A 196 8.74 -8.30 -12.03
N ALA A 197 8.61 -7.32 -12.91
CA ALA A 197 7.98 -6.03 -12.62
C ALA A 197 6.54 -6.05 -13.14
N LEU A 198 5.64 -5.39 -12.42
CA LEU A 198 4.22 -5.30 -12.77
C LEU A 198 3.82 -3.84 -12.87
N GLU A 199 3.18 -3.47 -13.96
CA GLU A 199 2.64 -2.15 -14.22
C GLU A 199 1.15 -2.29 -14.57
N LEU A 200 0.30 -1.49 -13.92
CA LEU A 200 -1.12 -1.41 -14.26
C LEU A 200 -1.26 -0.44 -15.43
N LEU A 201 -1.73 -0.95 -16.58
CA LEU A 201 -1.97 -0.12 -17.76
C LEU A 201 -3.37 0.50 -17.73
N GLU A 202 -4.36 -0.30 -17.34
CA GLU A 202 -5.76 0.09 -17.37
C GLU A 202 -6.55 -0.72 -16.34
N PHE A 203 -7.54 -0.07 -15.73
CA PHE A 203 -8.48 -0.71 -14.83
C PHE A 203 -9.91 -0.36 -15.25
N GLU A 204 -10.71 -1.40 -15.50
CA GLU A 204 -12.08 -1.30 -15.95
C GLU A 204 -13.02 -1.86 -14.86
N VAL A 205 -14.10 -1.12 -14.59
CA VAL A 205 -15.20 -1.57 -13.72
C VAL A 205 -16.47 -1.66 -14.55
N GLU A 206 -16.90 -2.88 -14.83
CA GLU A 206 -18.19 -3.14 -15.45
C GLU A 206 -19.29 -2.93 -14.40
N ARG A 207 -20.37 -2.22 -14.75
CA ARG A 207 -21.50 -1.91 -13.86
C ARG A 207 -22.75 -2.63 -14.34
N ASN A 208 -23.63 -2.99 -13.42
CA ASN A 208 -24.92 -3.58 -13.78
C ASN A 208 -25.81 -2.55 -14.47
N GLU A 209 -26.56 -2.98 -15.48
CA GLU A 209 -27.55 -2.12 -16.12
C GLU A 209 -28.59 -1.64 -15.10
N GLY A 210 -28.79 -0.33 -14.99
CA GLY A 210 -29.77 0.26 -14.07
C GLY A 210 -29.31 0.38 -12.60
N SER A 211 -28.04 0.10 -12.28
CA SER A 211 -27.48 0.30 -10.93
C SER A 211 -25.98 0.60 -10.97
N ASP A 212 -25.49 1.46 -10.09
CA ASP A 212 -24.05 1.69 -9.92
C ASP A 212 -23.32 0.52 -9.23
N SER A 213 -23.99 -0.62 -9.04
CA SER A 213 -23.35 -1.82 -8.47
C SER A 213 -22.38 -2.45 -9.48
N PRO A 214 -21.13 -2.75 -9.09
CA PRO A 214 -20.16 -3.34 -9.99
C PRO A 214 -20.54 -4.79 -10.37
N ALA A 215 -20.55 -5.08 -11.66
CA ALA A 215 -20.75 -6.40 -12.26
C ALA A 215 -19.43 -7.15 -12.43
N GLY A 216 -18.32 -6.43 -12.66
CA GLY A 216 -17.01 -7.02 -12.89
C GLY A 216 -15.87 -6.03 -12.74
N PHE A 217 -14.69 -6.55 -12.44
CA PHE A 217 -13.45 -5.78 -12.37
C PHE A 217 -12.40 -6.46 -13.24
N LYS A 218 -11.69 -5.66 -14.03
CA LYS A 218 -10.69 -6.14 -14.98
C LYS A 218 -9.48 -5.21 -14.93
N SER A 219 -8.31 -5.79 -14.77
CA SER A 219 -7.03 -5.08 -14.83
C SER A 219 -6.25 -5.55 -16.04
N THR A 220 -5.83 -4.60 -16.88
CA THR A 220 -4.83 -4.82 -17.93
C THR A 220 -3.47 -4.49 -17.36
N VAL A 221 -2.58 -5.48 -17.33
CA VAL A 221 -1.25 -5.36 -16.73
C VAL A 221 -0.14 -5.61 -17.73
N ARG A 222 0.96 -4.88 -17.58
CA ARG A 222 2.24 -5.16 -18.23
C ARG A 222 3.17 -5.82 -17.24
N VAL A 223 3.72 -6.95 -17.63
CA VAL A 223 4.74 -7.69 -16.89
C VAL A 223 6.06 -7.54 -17.63
N THR A 224 7.10 -7.12 -16.91
CA THR A 224 8.47 -7.05 -17.45
C THR A 224 9.31 -8.10 -16.74
N ASP A 225 9.95 -8.99 -17.49
CA ASP A 225 10.84 -9.99 -16.91
C ASP A 225 12.24 -9.42 -16.61
N ARG A 226 13.11 -10.26 -16.03
CA ARG A 226 14.49 -9.88 -15.72
C ARG A 226 15.30 -9.52 -16.96
N GLU A 227 14.95 -10.07 -18.11
CA GLU A 227 15.60 -9.79 -19.40
C GLU A 227 15.04 -8.53 -20.08
N GLY A 228 14.08 -7.85 -19.46
CA GLY A 228 13.46 -6.62 -19.98
C GLY A 228 12.38 -6.87 -21.04
N ARG A 229 11.97 -8.12 -21.27
CA ARG A 229 10.89 -8.44 -22.19
C ARG A 229 9.56 -8.12 -21.53
N THR A 230 8.71 -7.41 -22.26
CA THR A 230 7.40 -6.97 -21.78
C THR A 230 6.28 -7.84 -22.33
N PHE A 231 5.33 -8.18 -21.48
CA PHE A 231 4.17 -8.99 -21.80
C PHE A 231 2.93 -8.31 -21.26
N THR A 232 1.91 -8.13 -22.10
CA THR A 232 0.64 -7.55 -21.67
C THR A 232 -0.37 -8.65 -21.48
N GLY A 233 -1.11 -8.59 -20.38
CA GLY A 233 -2.13 -9.56 -20.01
C GLY A 233 -3.30 -8.92 -19.29
N GLN A 234 -4.39 -9.65 -19.18
CA GLN A 234 -5.59 -9.21 -18.48
C GLN A 234 -5.88 -10.19 -17.35
N CYS A 235 -6.18 -9.65 -16.16
CA CYS A 235 -6.72 -10.42 -15.05
C CYS A 235 -8.07 -9.86 -14.64
N TRP A 236 -9.06 -10.73 -14.50
CA TRP A 236 -10.41 -10.38 -14.10
C TRP A 236 -11.01 -11.48 -13.22
N MET A 237 -12.29 -11.33 -12.86
CA MET A 237 -12.97 -12.24 -11.94
C MET A 237 -12.82 -13.71 -12.37
N ASN A 238 -12.22 -14.50 -11.47
CA ASN A 238 -11.90 -15.92 -11.64
C ASN A 238 -10.97 -16.26 -12.83
N ASN A 239 -10.33 -15.26 -13.44
CA ASN A 239 -9.45 -15.43 -14.59
C ASN A 239 -8.09 -14.78 -14.30
N PRO A 240 -7.18 -15.55 -13.69
CA PRO A 240 -5.85 -15.06 -13.39
C PRO A 240 -4.98 -14.99 -14.65
N PHE A 241 -4.23 -13.91 -14.80
CA PHE A 241 -3.18 -13.83 -15.81
C PHE A 241 -1.97 -14.66 -15.37
N SER A 242 -1.41 -15.47 -16.27
CA SER A 242 -0.27 -16.34 -15.96
C SER A 242 0.99 -15.92 -16.71
N HIS A 243 2.11 -15.77 -16.02
CA HIS A 243 3.38 -15.44 -16.65
C HIS A 243 4.57 -16.09 -15.92
N PRO A 244 5.53 -16.71 -16.64
CA PRO A 244 5.52 -17.03 -18.06
C PRO A 244 4.57 -18.20 -18.39
N SER A 245 3.78 -18.08 -19.46
CA SER A 245 2.73 -19.06 -19.83
C SER A 245 3.21 -20.30 -20.60
N HIS A 246 4.49 -20.40 -20.95
CA HIS A 246 5.00 -21.56 -21.67
C HIS A 246 4.92 -22.87 -20.85
N TRP A 247 4.69 -23.97 -21.56
CA TRP A 247 4.50 -25.31 -20.99
C TRP A 247 5.58 -25.73 -19.98
N PRO A 248 6.90 -25.54 -20.25
CA PRO A 248 7.94 -25.95 -19.32
C PRO A 248 7.87 -25.23 -17.96
N ALA A 249 7.58 -23.93 -17.91
CA ALA A 249 7.46 -23.21 -16.64
C ALA A 249 6.20 -23.57 -15.86
N THR A 250 5.12 -23.91 -16.56
CA THR A 250 3.89 -24.40 -15.91
C THR A 250 4.13 -25.76 -15.29
N TRP A 251 4.94 -26.60 -15.93
CA TRP A 251 5.26 -27.93 -15.42
C TRP A 251 6.21 -27.89 -14.22
N THR A 252 7.21 -27.00 -14.26
CA THR A 252 8.30 -26.86 -13.26
C THR A 252 8.01 -25.91 -12.10
N GLY A 253 6.90 -25.16 -12.13
CA GLY A 253 6.51 -24.26 -11.04
C GLY A 253 7.23 -22.91 -11.03
N LEU A 254 7.54 -22.42 -12.24
CA LEU A 254 8.11 -21.09 -12.47
C LEU A 254 7.06 -20.07 -12.91
N THR A 255 5.79 -20.45 -12.95
CA THR A 255 4.68 -19.59 -13.38
C THR A 255 4.14 -18.78 -12.23
N TYR A 256 4.01 -17.47 -12.43
CA TYR A 256 3.28 -16.57 -11.55
C TYR A 256 1.85 -16.37 -12.06
N LYS A 257 0.88 -16.41 -11.14
CA LYS A 257 -0.53 -16.15 -11.39
C LYS A 257 -0.92 -14.85 -10.71
N MET A 258 -1.44 -13.93 -11.51
CA MET A 258 -1.86 -12.59 -11.11
C MET A 258 -3.37 -12.56 -11.11
N SER A 259 -3.96 -12.37 -9.95
CA SER A 259 -5.41 -12.34 -9.76
C SER A 259 -5.84 -10.97 -9.27
N GLN A 260 -6.94 -10.47 -9.84
CA GLN A 260 -7.58 -9.25 -9.35
C GLN A 260 -8.17 -9.53 -7.96
N ALA A 261 -7.73 -8.80 -6.94
CA ALA A 261 -8.13 -9.05 -5.55
C ALA A 261 -9.06 -7.97 -4.98
N SER A 262 -8.81 -6.69 -5.28
CA SER A 262 -9.62 -5.56 -4.80
C SER A 262 -9.34 -4.31 -5.63
N TRP A 263 -10.08 -3.23 -5.42
CA TRP A 263 -9.90 -1.94 -6.08
C TRP A 263 -10.34 -0.80 -5.16
N ASN A 264 -9.94 0.43 -5.49
CA ASN A 264 -10.34 1.62 -4.74
C ASN A 264 -11.57 2.30 -5.39
N PRO A 265 -12.74 2.33 -4.73
CA PRO A 265 -13.95 3.00 -5.23
C PRO A 265 -13.78 4.46 -5.62
N GLU A 266 -12.90 5.17 -4.92
CA GLU A 266 -12.67 6.60 -5.10
C GLU A 266 -11.57 6.89 -6.13
N ASN A 267 -10.81 5.88 -6.53
CA ASN A 267 -9.70 6.03 -7.47
C ASN A 267 -9.55 4.82 -8.40
N LEU A 268 -10.10 4.94 -9.61
CA LEU A 268 -9.99 3.92 -10.67
C LEU A 268 -8.55 3.74 -11.18
N GLY A 269 -7.62 4.63 -10.87
CA GLY A 269 -6.20 4.45 -11.16
C GLY A 269 -5.49 3.45 -10.23
N GLN A 270 -6.19 2.90 -9.23
CA GLN A 270 -5.61 2.00 -8.24
C GLN A 270 -6.34 0.66 -8.19
N SER A 271 -5.57 -0.41 -8.40
CA SER A 271 -6.02 -1.79 -8.34
C SER A 271 -5.15 -2.60 -7.39
N THR A 272 -5.74 -3.55 -6.68
CA THR A 272 -5.04 -4.50 -5.82
C THR A 272 -4.94 -5.85 -6.53
N ILE A 273 -3.72 -6.24 -6.88
CA ILE A 273 -3.44 -7.48 -7.60
C ILE A 273 -2.66 -8.43 -6.68
N GLN A 274 -3.15 -9.66 -6.56
CA GLN A 274 -2.47 -10.72 -5.84
C GLN A 274 -1.59 -11.53 -6.80
N ILE A 275 -0.32 -11.70 -6.46
CA ILE A 275 0.63 -12.51 -7.21
C ILE A 275 0.89 -13.80 -6.43
N LEU A 276 0.64 -14.95 -7.06
CA LEU A 276 0.90 -16.27 -6.52
C LEU A 276 1.90 -17.02 -7.40
N ARG A 277 2.88 -17.70 -6.80
CA ARG A 277 3.73 -18.65 -7.55
C ARG A 277 3.05 -20.01 -7.61
N ASP A 278 2.77 -20.49 -8.82
CA ASP A 278 2.23 -21.85 -9.03
C ASP A 278 3.35 -22.87 -8.76
N PRO A 279 3.18 -23.86 -7.86
CA PRO A 279 4.20 -24.88 -7.56
C PRO A 279 4.45 -25.85 -8.72
N GLY A 280 3.67 -25.74 -9.81
CA GLY A 280 3.86 -26.52 -11.01
C GLY A 280 2.98 -27.75 -11.07
N TRP A 281 2.78 -28.26 -12.28
CA TRP A 281 1.95 -29.44 -12.50
C TRP A 281 2.61 -30.71 -11.98
N LEU A 282 3.92 -30.83 -12.11
CA LEU A 282 4.68 -32.00 -11.61
C LEU A 282 4.31 -32.37 -10.18
N LEU A 283 4.43 -31.40 -9.27
CA LEU A 283 4.19 -31.63 -7.85
C LEU A 283 2.73 -32.01 -7.59
N LYS A 284 1.80 -31.36 -8.30
CA LYS A 284 0.35 -31.64 -8.20
C LYS A 284 0.02 -33.06 -8.68
N TRP A 285 0.56 -33.47 -9.82
CA TRP A 285 0.33 -34.81 -10.39
C TRP A 285 0.99 -35.91 -9.53
N ILE A 286 2.21 -35.69 -9.04
CA ILE A 286 2.88 -36.63 -8.12
C ILE A 286 2.06 -36.79 -6.83
N GLY A 287 1.63 -35.67 -6.22
CA GLY A 287 0.79 -35.71 -5.03
C GLY A 287 -0.52 -36.46 -5.27
N SER A 288 -1.21 -36.16 -6.37
CA SER A 288 -2.44 -36.86 -6.76
C SER A 288 -2.20 -38.35 -6.98
N LEU A 289 -1.11 -38.73 -7.66
CA LEU A 289 -0.75 -40.12 -7.89
C LEU A 289 -0.47 -40.86 -6.57
N LEU A 290 0.25 -40.23 -5.64
CA LEU A 290 0.52 -40.80 -4.32
C LEU A 290 -0.76 -41.04 -3.51
N ILE A 291 -1.75 -40.15 -3.61
CA ILE A 291 -3.06 -40.34 -2.97
C ILE A 291 -3.79 -41.54 -3.61
N CYS A 292 -3.88 -41.59 -4.94
CA CYS A 292 -4.49 -42.72 -5.65
C CYS A 292 -3.80 -44.04 -5.31
N LEU A 293 -2.48 -44.03 -5.25
CA LEU A 293 -1.65 -45.19 -4.93
C LEU A 293 -1.84 -45.62 -3.47
N GLY A 294 -1.92 -44.68 -2.53
CA GLY A 294 -2.21 -44.96 -1.12
C GLY A 294 -3.58 -45.62 -0.91
N ILE A 295 -4.61 -45.12 -1.59
CA ILE A 295 -5.96 -45.73 -1.60
C ILE A 295 -5.89 -47.13 -2.21
N TYR A 296 -5.19 -47.28 -3.35
CA TYR A 296 -4.99 -48.58 -3.98
C TYR A 296 -4.33 -49.58 -3.03
N PHE A 297 -3.25 -49.20 -2.35
CA PHE A 297 -2.57 -50.07 -1.39
C PHE A 297 -3.47 -50.43 -0.19
N LEU A 298 -4.22 -49.47 0.34
CA LEU A 298 -5.14 -49.70 1.45
C LEU A 298 -6.23 -50.73 1.11
N PHE A 299 -6.79 -50.65 -0.09
CA PHE A 299 -7.91 -51.50 -0.49
C PHE A 299 -7.51 -52.79 -1.19
N TYR A 300 -6.44 -52.83 -1.97
CA TYR A 300 -6.13 -53.97 -2.84
C TYR A 300 -4.90 -54.78 -2.41
N VAL A 301 -4.04 -54.25 -1.53
CA VAL A 301 -2.84 -54.97 -1.07
C VAL A 301 -3.08 -55.60 0.30
N LYS A 302 -3.14 -56.93 0.31
CA LYS A 302 -3.49 -57.78 1.46
C LYS A 302 -2.65 -57.51 2.72
N SER A 303 -1.40 -57.09 2.57
CA SER A 303 -0.49 -56.75 3.69
C SER A 303 -0.88 -55.48 4.44
N PHE A 304 -1.53 -54.51 3.77
CA PHE A 304 -1.93 -53.22 4.35
C PHE A 304 -3.40 -53.19 4.82
N ARG A 305 -4.19 -54.22 4.49
CA ARG A 305 -5.52 -54.40 5.06
C ARG A 305 -5.37 -54.74 6.53
N ARG A 306 -5.76 -53.82 7.43
CA ARG A 306 -5.86 -54.14 8.86
C ARG A 306 -6.73 -55.40 9.01
N PRO A 307 -6.24 -56.49 9.62
CA PRO A 307 -7.11 -57.62 9.92
C PRO A 307 -8.27 -57.08 10.75
N ALA A 308 -9.51 -57.35 10.32
CA ALA A 308 -10.68 -56.98 11.09
C ALA A 308 -10.46 -57.50 12.51
N ALA A 309 -10.39 -56.60 13.49
CA ALA A 309 -10.24 -56.99 14.88
C ALA A 309 -11.36 -57.99 15.17
N ALA A 310 -10.98 -59.25 15.40
CA ALA A 310 -11.93 -60.30 15.68
C ALA A 310 -12.77 -59.83 16.86
N ARG A 311 -14.06 -59.60 16.61
CA ARG A 311 -15.01 -59.24 17.65
C ARG A 311 -14.87 -60.32 18.74
N PRO A 312 -14.52 -59.98 19.99
CA PRO A 312 -14.38 -61.00 21.01
C PRO A 312 -15.71 -61.76 21.07
N LYS A 313 -15.66 -63.08 20.87
CA LYS A 313 -16.82 -63.95 21.08
C LYS A 313 -17.30 -63.65 22.49
N ARG A 314 -18.50 -63.06 22.61
CA ARG A 314 -19.17 -63.02 23.92
C ARG A 314 -19.22 -64.47 24.42
N PRO A 315 -18.77 -64.75 25.66
CA PRO A 315 -18.96 -66.07 26.22
C PRO A 315 -20.45 -66.41 26.15
N ALA A 316 -20.76 -67.61 25.68
CA ALA A 316 -22.13 -68.10 25.67
C ALA A 316 -22.65 -68.03 27.11
N ALA A 317 -23.83 -67.41 27.29
CA ALA A 317 -24.47 -67.31 28.58
C ALA A 317 -24.61 -68.71 29.19
N THR A 318 -24.19 -68.84 30.44
CA THR A 318 -24.25 -70.11 31.17
C THR A 318 -25.72 -70.39 31.49
N PRO A 319 -26.18 -71.66 31.60
CA PRO A 319 -27.58 -71.97 31.92
C PRO A 319 -28.11 -71.28 33.21
N ALA A 320 -27.22 -70.88 34.11
CA ALA A 320 -27.54 -70.09 35.30
C ALA A 320 -28.06 -68.67 34.98
N ASP A 321 -27.55 -68.03 33.92
CA ASP A 321 -28.00 -66.68 33.50
C ASP A 321 -29.40 -66.72 32.89
N GLN A 322 -29.80 -67.85 32.27
CA GLN A 322 -31.14 -68.03 31.73
C GLN A 322 -32.19 -68.28 32.83
N GLN A 323 -31.80 -68.87 33.96
CA GLN A 323 -32.71 -69.09 35.09
C GLN A 323 -33.00 -67.80 35.88
N GLN A 324 -32.05 -66.87 35.94
CA GLN A 324 -32.30 -65.56 36.57
C GLN A 324 -33.22 -64.65 35.74
N LEU A 325 -33.21 -64.75 34.39
CA LEU A 325 -34.12 -63.96 33.56
C LEU A 325 -35.58 -64.41 33.70
N VAL A 326 -35.84 -65.71 33.85
CA VAL A 326 -37.21 -66.24 33.99
C VAL A 326 -37.80 -65.96 35.38
N ALA A 327 -36.95 -65.88 36.42
CA ALA A 327 -37.40 -65.54 37.77
C ALA A 327 -37.74 -64.05 37.97
N ALA A 328 -37.20 -63.16 37.12
CA ALA A 328 -37.43 -61.72 37.20
C ALA A 328 -38.70 -61.24 36.47
N ASP A 329 -39.28 -62.07 35.60
CA ASP A 329 -40.49 -61.76 34.81
C ASP A 329 -41.78 -62.36 35.43
N GLY A 330 -41.66 -62.93 36.64
CA GLY A 330 -42.73 -63.65 37.34
C GLY A 330 -43.15 -63.05 38.69
N ARG A 331 -42.86 -61.78 38.95
CA ARG A 331 -43.36 -61.05 40.13
C ARG A 331 -43.86 -59.66 39.75
#